data_AF-A0A915EFH9-F1
#
_entry.id   AF-A0A915EFH9-F1
#
_cell.length_a   1.000
_cell.length_b   1.000
_cell.length_c   1.000
_cell.angle_alpha   90.00
_cell.angle_beta   90.00
_cell.angle_gamma   90.00
#
_symmetry.space_group_name_H-M   'P 1'
#
loop_
_entity.id
_entity.type
_entity.pdbx_description
1 polymer ?
#
loop_
_entity_poly.entity_id
_entity_poly.type
_entity_poly.pdbx_seq_one_letter_code
_entity_poly.pdbx_strand_id
1 'polypeptide(L)'
;MGLIAGYHSGRLYKTIRGNQPKRAAFRTAFLFPALILGTGFFLNFFLIGKHSSGAIPFTTMIALLSLWFGVDLPLVFLGFHFGFRKQIYNHPVRTNQIPRQVPEQPWYLKTFPCMLLAGILPFGAVFIELYFIFSAIWENQFYYLFGFLFVVLSILYVSCSQ
;
A
#
# COMPACT_ATOMS: atom_id res chain seq x y z
N MET A 1 -13.26 -0.03 -0.69
CA MET A 1 -12.66 0.94 -1.65
C MET A 1 -12.33 0.32 -3.01
N GLY A 2 -12.64 -0.96 -3.26
CA GLY A 2 -12.27 -1.66 -4.50
C GLY A 2 -12.67 -0.96 -5.81
N LEU A 3 -13.87 -0.37 -5.88
CA LEU A 3 -14.34 0.30 -7.10
C LEU A 3 -13.49 1.52 -7.48
N ILE A 4 -13.15 2.37 -6.51
CA ILE A 4 -12.32 3.57 -6.73
C ILE A 4 -10.90 3.16 -7.11
N ALA A 5 -10.33 2.18 -6.39
CA ALA A 5 -9.01 1.64 -6.67
C ALA A 5 -8.93 1.04 -8.08
N GLY A 6 -9.92 0.23 -8.47
CA GLY A 6 -10.05 -0.33 -9.81
C GLY A 6 -10.14 0.74 -10.87
N TYR A 7 -10.99 1.76 -10.68
CA TYR A 7 -11.19 2.84 -11.65
C TYR A 7 -9.93 3.66 -11.91
N HIS A 8 -9.23 4.07 -10.85
CA HIS A 8 -7.98 4.82 -11.01
C HIS A 8 -6.87 3.94 -11.60
N SER A 9 -6.75 2.69 -11.16
CA SER A 9 -5.80 1.71 -11.71
C SER A 9 -6.03 1.48 -13.20
N GLY A 10 -7.28 1.26 -13.62
CA GLY A 10 -7.63 1.04 -15.03
C GLY A 10 -7.35 2.25 -15.92
N ARG A 11 -7.67 3.46 -15.43
CA ARG A 11 -7.38 4.69 -16.19
C ARG A 11 -5.88 4.94 -16.31
N LEU A 12 -5.12 4.78 -15.22
CA LEU A 12 -3.67 4.95 -15.20
C LEU A 12 -2.93 3.88 -16.01
N TYR A 13 -3.39 2.63 -15.98
CA TYR A 13 -2.83 1.56 -16.79
C TYR A 13 -2.98 1.85 -18.30
N LYS A 14 -4.11 2.44 -18.69
CA LYS A 14 -4.34 2.91 -20.07
C LYS A 14 -3.42 4.08 -20.44
N THR A 15 -3.12 4.98 -19.52
CA THR A 15 -2.23 6.13 -19.80
C THR A 15 -0.80 5.70 -20.06
N ILE A 16 -0.32 4.67 -19.37
CA ILE A 16 1.02 4.11 -19.56
C ILE A 16 1.10 3.20 -20.80
N ARG A 17 -0.01 3.05 -21.55
CA ARG A 17 -0.12 2.16 -22.73
C ARG A 17 0.23 0.70 -22.39
N GLY A 18 -0.20 0.23 -21.23
CA GLY A 18 0.07 -1.14 -20.79
C GLY A 18 -0.60 -2.20 -21.69
N ASN A 19 0.15 -3.24 -22.04
CA ASN A 19 -0.29 -4.24 -23.02
C ASN A 19 -1.21 -5.34 -22.42
N GLN A 20 -1.26 -5.49 -21.10
CA GLN A 20 -1.93 -6.61 -20.41
C GLN A 20 -2.91 -6.14 -19.31
N PRO A 21 -4.07 -5.55 -19.69
CA PRO A 21 -5.01 -4.96 -18.73
C PRO A 21 -5.59 -5.98 -17.73
N LYS A 22 -5.79 -7.23 -18.14
CA LYS A 22 -6.29 -8.30 -17.27
C LYS A 22 -5.34 -8.60 -16.10
N ARG A 23 -4.03 -8.62 -16.36
CA ARG A 23 -3.03 -8.85 -15.31
C ARG A 23 -2.93 -7.66 -14.36
N ALA A 24 -3.11 -6.44 -14.87
CA ALA A 24 -3.14 -5.25 -14.04
C ALA A 24 -4.33 -5.26 -13.07
N ALA A 25 -5.55 -5.53 -13.57
CA ALA A 25 -6.74 -5.66 -12.74
C ALA A 25 -6.58 -6.74 -11.65
N PHE A 26 -6.04 -7.91 -12.02
CA PHE A 26 -5.76 -8.98 -11.06
C PHE A 26 -4.76 -8.56 -9.98
N ARG A 27 -3.65 -7.90 -10.36
CA ARG A 27 -2.68 -7.39 -9.38
C ARG A 27 -3.28 -6.36 -8.45
N THR A 28 -4.13 -5.45 -8.95
CA THR A 28 -4.82 -4.46 -8.10
C THR A 28 -5.78 -5.12 -7.11
N ALA A 29 -6.50 -6.18 -7.52
CA ALA A 29 -7.45 -6.88 -6.66
C ALA A 29 -6.76 -7.75 -5.59
N PHE A 30 -5.58 -8.31 -5.89
CA PHE A 30 -4.94 -9.28 -5.01
C PHE A 30 -3.80 -8.72 -4.16
N LEU A 31 -2.94 -7.86 -4.71
CA LEU A 31 -1.63 -7.59 -4.10
C LEU A 31 -1.74 -6.97 -2.70
N PHE A 32 -2.57 -5.95 -2.52
CA PHE A 32 -2.70 -5.27 -1.23
C PHE A 32 -3.56 -6.06 -0.23
N PRO A 33 -4.77 -6.54 -0.58
CA PRO A 33 -5.59 -7.30 0.36
C PRO A 33 -4.94 -8.63 0.79
N ALA A 34 -4.23 -9.32 -0.13
CA ALA A 34 -3.53 -10.56 0.20
C ALA A 34 -2.41 -10.34 1.22
N LEU A 35 -1.67 -9.23 1.13
CA LEU A 35 -0.62 -8.90 2.10
C LEU A 35 -1.21 -8.61 3.48
N ILE A 36 -2.32 -7.88 3.56
CA ILE A 36 -2.96 -7.55 4.84
C ILE A 36 -3.60 -8.80 5.46
N LEU A 37 -4.40 -9.53 4.70
CA LEU A 37 -5.03 -10.75 5.22
C LEU A 37 -4.00 -11.83 5.52
N GLY A 38 -2.95 -11.96 4.70
CA GLY A 38 -1.87 -12.90 4.92
C GLY A 38 -1.11 -12.63 6.21
N THR A 39 -0.70 -11.38 6.45
CA THR A 39 -0.02 -11.00 7.69
C THR A 39 -0.95 -11.07 8.90
N GLY A 40 -2.20 -10.60 8.76
CA GLY A 40 -3.22 -10.68 9.82
C GLY A 40 -3.52 -12.12 10.22
N PHE A 41 -3.71 -13.03 9.27
CA PHE A 41 -3.95 -14.45 9.56
C PHE A 41 -2.72 -15.13 10.14
N PHE A 42 -1.53 -14.84 9.62
CA PHE A 42 -0.28 -15.36 10.17
C PHE A 42 -0.11 -14.98 11.64
N LEU A 43 -0.32 -13.70 11.99
CA LEU A 43 -0.31 -13.26 13.39
C LEU A 43 -1.44 -13.92 14.19
N ASN A 44 -2.64 -14.03 13.63
CA ASN A 44 -3.79 -14.63 14.30
C ASN A 44 -3.56 -16.11 14.65
N PHE A 45 -2.81 -16.86 13.85
CA PHE A 45 -2.42 -18.23 14.21
C PHE A 45 -1.65 -18.30 15.54
N PHE A 46 -0.76 -17.35 15.81
CA PHE A 46 -0.06 -17.27 17.10
C PHE A 46 -1.00 -16.90 18.25
N LEU A 47 -1.96 -16.00 18.01
CA LEU A 47 -2.94 -15.60 19.02
C LEU A 47 -3.86 -16.75 19.43
N ILE A 48 -4.30 -17.56 18.46
CA ILE A 48 -5.10 -18.77 18.72
C ILE A 48 -4.30 -19.76 19.55
N GLY A 49 -3.02 -20.00 19.20
CA GLY A 49 -2.15 -20.90 19.97
C GLY A 49 -1.88 -20.46 21.40
N LYS A 50 -2.00 -19.16 21.70
CA LYS A 50 -1.90 -18.60 23.06
C LYS A 50 -3.24 -18.46 23.78
N HIS A 51 -4.34 -18.91 23.17
CA HIS A 51 -5.71 -18.71 23.68
C HIS A 51 -5.99 -17.27 24.10
N SER A 52 -5.44 -16.31 23.36
CA SER A 52 -5.62 -14.89 23.65
C SER A 52 -7.05 -14.47 23.34
N SER A 53 -7.66 -13.67 24.22
CA SER A 53 -9.00 -13.08 23.99
C SER A 53 -9.07 -12.18 22.76
N GLY A 54 -7.92 -11.74 22.24
CA GLY A 54 -7.81 -10.98 20.99
C GLY A 54 -7.75 -11.85 19.73
N ALA A 55 -7.82 -13.18 19.85
CA ALA A 55 -7.80 -14.08 18.70
C ALA A 55 -9.10 -13.94 17.88
N ILE A 56 -8.94 -13.69 16.59
CA ILE A 56 -10.04 -13.62 15.63
C ILE A 56 -10.58 -15.05 15.44
N PRO A 57 -11.87 -15.32 15.73
CA PRO A 57 -12.42 -16.66 15.62
C PRO A 57 -12.44 -17.14 14.16
N PHE A 58 -12.27 -18.45 13.97
CA PHE A 58 -12.15 -19.05 12.63
C PHE A 58 -13.28 -18.66 11.67
N THR A 59 -14.52 -18.59 12.16
CA THR A 59 -15.69 -18.16 11.38
C THR A 59 -15.51 -16.76 10.79
N THR A 60 -14.95 -15.83 11.55
CA THR A 60 -14.70 -14.46 11.06
C THR A 60 -13.56 -14.40 10.07
N MET A 61 -12.55 -15.26 10.16
CA MET A 61 -11.51 -15.38 9.13
C MET A 61 -12.11 -15.80 7.78
N ILE A 62 -13.01 -16.80 7.79
CA ILE A 62 -13.74 -17.23 6.59
C ILE A 62 -14.64 -16.11 6.08
N ALA A 63 -15.34 -15.39 6.97
CA ALA A 63 -16.19 -14.26 6.59
C ALA A 63 -15.39 -13.14 5.88
N LEU A 64 -14.19 -12.83 6.37
CA LEU A 64 -13.31 -11.84 5.75
C LEU A 64 -12.82 -12.28 4.36
N LEU A 65 -12.44 -13.56 4.21
CA LEU A 65 -12.07 -14.12 2.91
C LEU A 65 -13.24 -14.06 1.92
N SER A 66 -14.42 -14.48 2.35
CA SER A 66 -15.61 -14.49 1.50
C SER A 66 -16.08 -13.07 1.13
N LEU A 67 -15.92 -12.08 2.01
CA LEU A 67 -16.16 -10.68 1.67
C LEU A 67 -15.13 -10.16 0.65
N TRP A 68 -13.86 -10.52 0.78
CA TRP A 68 -12.83 -10.16 -0.19
C TRP A 68 -13.10 -10.77 -1.57
N PHE A 69 -13.33 -12.08 -1.66
CA PHE A 69 -13.62 -12.75 -2.92
C PHE A 69 -14.98 -12.40 -3.51
N GLY A 70 -16.01 -12.27 -2.68
CA GLY A 70 -17.40 -12.09 -3.10
C GLY A 70 -17.80 -10.64 -3.37
N VAL A 71 -17.18 -9.67 -2.69
CA VAL A 71 -17.57 -8.25 -2.81
C VAL A 71 -16.44 -7.40 -3.38
N ASP A 72 -15.25 -7.42 -2.75
CA ASP A 72 -14.19 -6.48 -3.14
C ASP A 72 -13.61 -6.81 -4.53
N LEU A 73 -13.34 -8.08 -4.80
CA LEU A 73 -12.85 -8.56 -6.10
C LEU A 73 -13.73 -8.13 -7.30
N PRO A 74 -15.05 -8.41 -7.33
CA PRO A 74 -15.88 -7.95 -8.43
C PRO A 74 -15.99 -6.44 -8.51
N LEU A 75 -15.98 -5.73 -7.36
CA LEU A 75 -15.96 -4.27 -7.35
C LEU A 75 -14.70 -3.69 -8.00
N VAL A 76 -13.52 -4.27 -7.75
CA VAL A 76 -12.26 -3.84 -8.39
C VAL A 76 -12.33 -4.05 -9.89
N PHE A 77 -12.78 -5.21 -10.35
CA PHE A 77 -12.93 -5.48 -11.79
C PHE A 77 -13.94 -4.55 -12.46
N LEU A 78 -15.07 -4.27 -11.80
CA LEU A 78 -16.09 -3.34 -12.30
C LEU A 78 -15.53 -1.91 -12.39
N GLY A 79 -14.87 -1.44 -11.34
CA GLY A 79 -14.18 -0.15 -11.33
C GLY A 79 -13.15 -0.05 -12.45
N PHE A 80 -12.30 -1.08 -12.59
CA PHE A 80 -11.28 -1.15 -13.64
C PHE A 80 -11.88 -1.10 -15.03
N HIS A 81 -12.99 -1.80 -15.27
CA HIS A 81 -13.69 -1.77 -16.55
C HIS A 81 -14.16 -0.37 -16.93
N PHE A 82 -14.80 0.36 -15.99
CA PHE A 82 -15.23 1.74 -16.22
C PHE A 82 -14.06 2.72 -16.36
N GLY A 83 -13.00 2.55 -15.55
CA GLY A 83 -11.79 3.36 -15.62
C GLY A 83 -11.07 3.23 -16.96
N PHE A 84 -10.99 2.01 -17.49
CA PHE A 84 -10.34 1.72 -18.77
C PHE A 84 -11.10 2.29 -19.98
N ARG A 85 -12.42 2.45 -19.88
CA ARG A 85 -13.20 3.12 -20.94
C ARG A 85 -13.01 4.63 -20.97
N LYS A 86 -12.59 5.24 -19.85
CA LYS A 86 -12.43 6.69 -19.78
C LYS A 86 -11.22 7.20 -20.58
N GLN A 87 -11.24 8.50 -20.84
CA GLN A 87 -10.16 9.20 -21.53
C GLN A 87 -8.87 9.19 -20.70
N ILE A 88 -7.75 9.13 -21.42
CA ILE A 88 -6.39 9.14 -20.90
C ILE A 88 -6.13 10.48 -20.19
N TYR A 89 -5.32 10.49 -19.14
CA TYR A 89 -4.83 11.72 -18.53
C TYR A 89 -3.95 12.48 -19.53
N ASN A 90 -4.16 13.79 -19.67
CA ASN A 90 -3.32 14.62 -20.51
C ASN A 90 -1.93 14.71 -19.88
N HIS A 91 -0.91 14.27 -20.63
CA HIS A 91 0.47 14.45 -20.19
C HIS A 91 0.85 15.93 -20.35
N PRO A 92 1.53 16.54 -19.37
CA PRO A 92 1.89 17.97 -19.41
C PRO A 92 2.95 18.29 -20.48
N VAL A 93 3.51 17.28 -21.15
CA VAL A 93 4.58 17.43 -22.12
C VAL A 93 4.17 16.74 -23.42
N ARG A 94 4.45 17.39 -24.56
CA ARG A 94 4.31 16.78 -25.88
C ARG A 94 5.32 15.65 -26.03
N THR A 95 4.84 14.43 -26.28
CA THR A 95 5.71 13.27 -26.55
C THR A 95 6.26 13.36 -27.98
N ASN A 96 7.56 13.15 -28.16
CA ASN A 96 8.16 13.03 -29.49
C ASN A 96 7.70 11.70 -30.16
N GLN A 97 7.53 11.68 -31.49
CA GLN A 97 7.03 10.51 -32.21
C GLN A 97 8.04 9.36 -32.26
N ILE A 98 9.33 9.70 -32.24
CA ILE A 98 10.42 8.73 -32.22
C ILE A 98 10.80 8.47 -30.75
N PRO A 99 10.66 7.22 -30.24
CA PRO A 99 11.08 6.91 -28.88
C PRO A 99 12.59 7.06 -28.79
N ARG A 100 13.05 7.99 -27.95
CA ARG A 100 14.48 8.12 -27.61
C ARG A 100 14.96 6.84 -26.93
N GLN A 101 16.20 6.43 -27.21
CA GLN A 101 16.84 5.35 -26.47
C GLN A 101 16.98 5.77 -25.00
N VAL A 102 16.52 4.91 -24.08
CA VAL A 102 16.67 5.12 -22.64
C VAL A 102 18.06 4.62 -22.25
N PRO A 103 18.92 5.45 -21.62
CA PRO A 103 20.24 5.00 -21.19
C PRO A 103 20.12 3.88 -20.16
N GLU A 104 21.14 3.03 -20.05
CA GLU A 104 21.16 1.98 -19.03
C GLU A 104 21.14 2.60 -17.63
N GLN A 105 20.20 2.15 -16.80
CA GLN A 105 20.02 2.68 -15.46
C GLN A 105 21.14 2.15 -14.53
N PRO A 106 21.94 3.03 -13.90
CA PRO A 106 23.00 2.60 -13.00
C PRO A 106 22.41 1.87 -11.79
N TRP A 107 23.21 0.99 -11.18
CA TRP A 107 22.73 0.04 -10.17
C TRP A 107 22.06 0.72 -8.97
N TYR A 108 22.57 1.86 -8.52
CA TYR A 108 22.05 2.60 -7.36
C TYR A 108 20.73 3.33 -7.63
N LEU A 109 20.39 3.59 -8.89
CA LEU A 109 19.11 4.19 -9.28
C LEU A 109 18.01 3.16 -9.46
N LYS A 110 18.31 1.85 -9.41
CA LYS A 110 17.30 0.80 -9.53
C LYS A 110 16.27 0.92 -8.39
N THR A 111 15.05 0.46 -8.64
CA THR A 111 13.90 0.63 -7.72
C THR A 111 14.20 0.16 -6.30
N PHE A 112 14.85 -0.99 -6.14
CA PHE A 112 15.12 -1.58 -4.82
C PHE A 112 16.13 -0.76 -3.98
N PRO A 113 17.35 -0.46 -4.46
CA PRO A 113 18.28 0.39 -3.69
C PRO A 113 17.74 1.81 -3.45
N CYS A 114 17.05 2.42 -4.42
CA CYS A 114 16.38 3.70 -4.20
C CYS A 114 15.31 3.65 -3.11
N MET A 115 14.49 2.60 -3.09
CA MET A 115 13.44 2.43 -2.08
C MET A 115 14.03 2.30 -0.67
N LEU A 116 15.14 1.55 -0.51
CA LEU A 116 15.82 1.42 0.78
C LEU A 116 16.47 2.73 1.24
N LEU A 117 17.18 3.42 0.34
CA LEU A 117 17.85 4.70 0.66
C LEU A 117 16.84 5.79 1.02
N ALA A 118 15.77 5.93 0.23
CA ALA A 118 14.72 6.92 0.50
C ALA A 118 13.92 6.59 1.78
N GLY A 119 13.71 5.30 2.07
CA GLY A 119 12.95 4.85 3.22
C GLY A 119 13.69 4.95 4.56
N ILE A 120 15.01 5.05 4.56
CA ILE A 120 15.81 5.01 5.81
C ILE A 120 15.56 6.23 6.71
N LEU A 121 15.33 7.40 6.11
CA LEU A 121 15.06 8.65 6.82
C LEU A 121 13.70 8.63 7.54
N PRO A 122 12.55 8.39 6.86
CA PRO A 122 11.27 8.30 7.54
C PRO A 122 11.22 7.11 8.52
N PHE A 123 11.90 6.00 8.21
CA PHE A 123 12.03 4.87 9.14
C PHE A 123 12.74 5.29 10.44
N GLY A 124 13.88 5.98 10.36
CA GLY A 124 14.61 6.47 11.53
C GLY A 124 13.78 7.43 12.39
N ALA A 125 13.04 8.34 11.77
CA ALA A 125 12.18 9.28 12.47
C ALA A 125 11.07 8.57 13.28
N VAL A 126 10.40 7.58 12.68
CA VAL A 126 9.35 6.79 13.36
C VAL A 126 9.93 5.84 14.41
N PHE A 127 11.09 5.25 14.13
CA PHE A 127 11.73 4.29 15.04
C PHE A 127 12.11 4.93 16.37
N ILE A 128 12.69 6.13 16.34
CA ILE A 128 13.07 6.88 17.56
C ILE A 128 11.82 7.20 18.39
N GLU A 129 10.72 7.60 17.74
CA GLU A 129 9.45 7.89 18.42
C GLU A 129 8.85 6.65 19.08
N LEU A 130 8.80 5.53 18.37
CA LEU A 130 8.32 4.27 18.92
C LEU A 130 9.16 3.83 20.12
N TYR A 131 10.48 4.02 20.07
CA TYR A 131 11.36 3.73 21.20
C TYR A 131 11.00 4.56 22.44
N PHE A 132 10.77 5.87 22.29
CA PHE A 132 10.38 6.73 23.41
C PHE A 132 9.01 6.36 23.97
N ILE A 133 8.06 6.03 23.11
CA ILE A 133 6.72 5.58 23.52
C ILE A 133 6.83 4.27 24.32
N PHE A 134 7.56 3.28 23.81
CA PHE A 134 7.72 2.01 24.52
C PHE A 134 8.48 2.17 25.84
N SER A 135 9.51 3.01 25.88
CA SER A 135 10.24 3.32 27.11
C SER A 135 9.34 4.00 28.15
N ALA A 136 8.53 4.97 27.74
CA ALA A 136 7.58 5.64 28.62
C ALA A 136 6.51 4.67 29.18
N ILE A 137 5.99 3.77 28.33
CA ILE A 137 5.04 2.72 28.76
C ILE A 137 5.72 1.78 29.77
N TRP A 138 6.97 1.38 29.52
CA TRP A 138 7.70 0.47 30.40
C TRP A 138 8.00 1.09 31.77
N GLU A 139 8.35 2.37 31.80
CA GLU A 139 8.61 3.14 33.03
C GLU A 139 7.33 3.68 33.69
N ASN A 140 6.16 3.40 33.07
CA ASN A 140 4.84 3.87 33.50
C ASN A 140 4.79 5.41 33.67
N GLN A 141 5.52 6.13 32.81
CA GLN A 141 5.60 7.59 32.73
C GLN A 141 4.73 8.13 31.60
N PHE A 142 4.30 9.39 31.72
CA PHE A 142 3.58 10.06 30.63
C PHE A 142 4.55 10.52 29.54
N TYR A 143 4.24 10.19 28.29
CA TYR A 143 4.95 10.71 27.12
C TYR A 143 4.50 12.16 26.84
N TYR A 144 5.35 13.15 27.08
CA TYR A 144 4.98 14.58 26.97
C TYR A 144 5.21 15.20 25.58
N LEU A 145 5.85 14.47 24.66
CA LEU A 145 6.29 14.97 23.35
C LEU A 145 5.21 14.85 22.25
N PHE A 146 3.92 14.95 22.60
CA PHE A 146 2.81 14.81 21.64
C PHE A 146 2.88 15.76 20.44
N GLY A 147 3.39 16.99 20.63
CA GLY A 147 3.58 17.94 19.53
C GLY A 147 4.62 17.48 18.51
N PHE A 148 5.70 16.86 18.98
CA PHE A 148 6.73 16.29 18.10
C PHE A 148 6.21 15.07 17.35
N LEU A 149 5.48 14.18 18.02
CA LEU A 149 4.78 13.05 17.40
C LEU A 149 3.86 13.49 16.26
N PHE A 150 3.11 14.59 16.46
CA PHE A 150 2.24 15.14 15.42
C PHE A 150 3.01 15.65 14.18
N VAL A 151 4.17 16.27 14.39
CA VAL A 151 5.05 16.72 13.30
C VAL A 151 5.62 15.54 12.53
N VAL A 152 6.11 14.51 13.23
CA VAL A 152 6.63 13.29 12.60
C VAL A 152 5.53 12.59 11.78
N LEU A 153 4.31 12.50 12.32
CA LEU A 153 3.16 11.96 11.60
C LEU A 153 2.80 12.79 10.36
N SER A 154 2.91 14.11 10.44
CA SER A 154 2.67 15.01 9.30
C SER A 154 3.73 14.82 8.20
N ILE A 155 5.01 14.75 8.56
CA ILE A 155 6.10 14.49 7.63
C ILE A 155 5.89 13.13 6.93
N LEU A 156 5.55 12.10 7.71
CA LEU A 156 5.27 10.76 7.17
C LEU A 156 4.07 10.78 6.22
N TYR A 157 2.98 11.46 6.58
CA TYR A 157 1.81 11.60 5.72
C TYR A 157 2.18 12.25 4.37
N VAL A 158 2.93 13.36 4.40
CA VAL A 158 3.37 14.05 3.18
C VAL A 158 4.26 13.12 2.33
N SER A 159 5.24 12.45 2.95
CA SER A 159 6.15 11.52 2.25
C SER A 159 5.43 10.32 1.62
N CYS A 160 4.36 9.80 2.24
CA CYS A 160 3.57 8.69 1.69
C CYS A 160 2.50 9.13 0.68
N SER A 161 2.11 10.41 0.69
CA SER A 161 1.08 10.94 -0.21
C SER A 161 1.60 11.29 -1.61
N GLN A 162 2.91 11.47 -1.77
CA GLN A 162 3.60 11.72 -3.05
C GLN A 162 3.91 10.42 -3.79
#